data_AF-A0A6V7ST09-F1
#
_entry.id   AF-A0A6V7ST09-F1
#
_cell.length_a   1.000
_cell.length_b   1.000
_cell.length_c   1.000
_cell.angle_alpha   90.00
_cell.angle_beta   90.00
_cell.angle_gamma   90.00
#
_symmetry.space_group_name_H-M   'P 1'
#
loop_
_entity.id
_entity.type
_entity.pdbx_description
1 polymer ?
#
loop_
_entity_poly.entity_id
_entity_poly.type
_entity_poly.pdbx_seq_one_letter_code
_entity_poly.pdbx_strand_id
1 'polypeptide(L)'
;MNIAKIFPYQANILAKAKIGKSLNIGNNGMAMSTLANVQDKKLIYVNKPVHGGMIYWKCRDMINTIKKKTKRCARYLELNHDFGRAALVGVPKTSYDPKNNIIYIQMDNEEWAGIGSKVMLNISMNILFYLHISFWMYFIYYRMLVNNKLNVFSKWKDAE
;
A
#
# COMPACT_ATOMS: atom_id res chain seq x y z
N MET A 1 -23.65 18.18 -14.20
CA MET A 1 -23.80 18.22 -12.72
C MET A 1 -23.31 19.58 -12.24
N ASN A 2 -24.18 20.40 -11.66
CA ASN A 2 -23.93 21.82 -11.41
C ASN A 2 -23.24 22.01 -10.04
N ILE A 3 -21.99 22.50 -10.04
CA ILE A 3 -21.09 22.59 -8.85
C ILE A 3 -21.57 23.64 -7.82
N ALA A 4 -22.53 24.48 -8.19
CA ALA A 4 -23.03 25.58 -7.37
C ALA A 4 -23.92 25.17 -6.17
N LYS A 5 -24.28 23.88 -6.01
CA LYS A 5 -25.16 23.43 -4.91
C LYS A 5 -24.44 22.94 -3.65
N ILE A 6 -23.10 22.93 -3.61
CA ILE A 6 -22.34 22.26 -2.53
C ILE A 6 -21.97 23.21 -1.37
N PHE A 7 -22.06 24.53 -1.54
CA PHE A 7 -21.74 25.48 -0.47
C PHE A 7 -23.00 26.13 0.11
N PRO A 8 -23.32 25.91 1.40
CA PRO A 8 -24.42 26.62 2.04
C PRO A 8 -24.07 28.12 2.15
N TYR A 9 -25.01 28.95 1.70
CA TYR A 9 -24.96 30.42 1.66
C TYR A 9 -24.52 31.10 2.98
N GLN A 10 -24.60 30.39 4.12
CA GLN A 10 -24.20 30.88 5.45
C GLN A 10 -22.68 31.06 5.63
N ALA A 11 -21.84 30.34 4.90
CA ALA A 11 -20.38 30.43 5.06
C ALA A 11 -19.81 31.78 4.58
N ASN A 12 -20.45 32.42 3.59
CA ASN A 12 -19.98 33.68 3.01
C ASN A 12 -20.22 34.89 3.95
N ILE A 13 -21.29 34.86 4.73
CA ILE A 13 -21.63 35.93 5.69
C ILE A 13 -20.66 35.90 6.88
N LEU A 14 -20.30 34.70 7.35
CA LEU A 14 -19.38 34.52 8.47
C LEU A 14 -17.93 34.90 8.11
N ALA A 15 -17.51 34.66 6.87
CA ALA A 15 -16.20 35.06 6.37
C ALA A 15 -16.05 36.59 6.28
N LYS A 16 -17.09 37.30 5.81
CA LYS A 16 -17.08 38.77 5.71
C LYS A 16 -17.05 39.46 7.08
N ALA A 17 -17.73 38.90 8.09
CA ALA A 17 -17.75 39.43 9.45
C ALA A 17 -16.41 39.26 10.19
N LYS A 18 -15.64 38.20 9.89
CA LYS A 18 -14.31 37.96 10.50
C LYS A 18 -13.21 38.84 9.93
N ILE A 19 -13.30 39.18 8.63
CA ILE A 19 -12.31 40.03 7.95
C ILE A 19 -12.40 41.50 8.42
N GLY A 20 -13.60 41.99 8.73
CA GLY A 20 -13.78 43.36 9.23
C GLY A 20 -13.20 43.63 10.63
N LYS A 21 -13.04 42.59 11.46
CA LYS A 21 -12.51 42.73 12.84
C LYS A 21 -10.99 42.64 12.95
N SER A 22 -10.27 42.13 11.94
CA SER A 22 -8.81 41.97 12.02
C SER A 22 -8.01 43.15 11.47
N LEU A 23 -8.67 44.21 10.97
CA LEU A 23 -8.01 45.40 10.42
C LEU A 23 -7.80 46.54 11.44
N ASN A 24 -8.21 46.38 12.71
CA ASN A 24 -8.15 47.45 13.73
C ASN A 24 -7.15 47.20 14.88
N ILE A 25 -6.09 46.39 14.69
CA ILE A 25 -5.04 46.20 15.70
C ILE A 25 -3.73 46.71 15.13
N GLY A 26 -3.53 48.02 15.19
CA GLY A 26 -2.34 48.67 14.65
C GLY A 26 -2.30 50.17 14.91
N ASN A 27 -2.71 50.62 16.10
CA ASN A 27 -2.42 51.97 16.55
C ASN A 27 -2.00 51.91 18.01
N ASN A 28 -0.69 51.93 18.24
CA ASN A 28 -0.09 52.35 19.51
C ASN A 28 1.25 52.98 19.16
N GLY A 29 1.27 54.31 19.19
CA GLY A 29 2.47 55.10 19.01
C GLY A 29 3.47 54.87 20.14
N MET A 30 4.75 55.07 19.84
CA MET A 30 5.77 55.26 20.85
C MET A 30 6.54 56.53 20.56
N ALA A 31 6.59 57.36 21.60
CA ALA A 31 7.13 58.70 21.64
C ALA A 31 8.64 58.75 21.38
N MET A 32 9.05 59.89 20.82
CA MET A 32 10.42 60.29 20.59
C MET A 32 11.02 60.83 21.89
N SER A 33 12.13 60.25 22.38
CA SER A 33 13.13 60.97 23.19
C SER A 33 14.47 60.23 23.26
N THR A 34 15.47 60.83 22.58
CA THR A 34 16.88 61.02 23.02
C THR A 34 17.58 59.93 23.83
N LEU A 35 18.64 59.32 23.27
CA LEU A 35 20.04 59.57 23.68
C LEU A 35 21.04 58.82 22.78
N ALA A 36 22.24 59.40 22.70
CA ALA A 36 23.29 59.15 21.73
C ALA A 36 24.12 57.86 21.94
N ASN A 37 24.84 57.49 20.88
CA ASN A 37 26.03 56.63 20.84
C ASN A 37 25.88 55.18 21.34
N VAL A 38 25.54 54.28 20.42
CA VAL A 38 25.98 52.88 20.51
C VAL A 38 26.49 52.46 19.12
N GLN A 39 27.79 52.18 19.09
CA GLN A 39 28.61 51.72 17.97
C GLN A 39 27.87 50.85 16.94
N ASP A 40 28.11 51.15 15.66
CA ASP A 40 27.72 50.37 14.48
C ASP A 40 28.37 48.97 14.47
N LYS A 41 27.90 48.06 15.32
CA LYS A 41 28.03 46.63 15.03
C LYS A 41 26.94 46.27 14.06
N LYS A 42 27.31 45.97 12.81
CA LYS A 42 26.42 45.43 11.78
C LYS A 42 25.93 44.05 12.22
N LEU A 43 24.87 44.03 13.03
CA LEU A 43 24.15 42.83 13.44
C LEU A 43 23.56 42.22 12.16
N ILE A 44 24.07 41.07 11.73
CA ILE A 44 23.42 40.26 10.69
C ILE A 44 22.10 39.82 11.29
N TYR A 45 21.01 40.48 10.88
CA TYR A 45 19.65 40.08 11.23
C TYR A 45 19.38 38.72 10.58
N VAL A 46 19.64 37.64 11.32
CA VAL A 46 19.16 36.31 10.96
C VAL A 46 17.67 36.33 11.22
N ASN A 47 16.89 36.47 10.14
CA ASN A 47 15.44 36.51 10.24
C ASN A 47 14.95 35.19 10.82
N LYS A 48 13.95 35.25 11.73
CA LYS A 48 13.38 34.05 12.34
C LYS A 48 12.83 33.15 11.21
N PRO A 49 12.99 31.82 11.28
CA PRO A 49 12.51 30.94 10.22
C PRO A 49 11.01 31.18 10.00
N VAL A 50 10.66 31.64 8.80
CA VAL A 50 9.28 32.01 8.49
C VAL A 50 8.50 30.71 8.27
N HIS A 51 7.49 30.49 9.10
CA HIS A 51 6.53 29.39 8.95
C HIS A 51 5.90 29.49 7.55
N GLY A 52 5.94 28.40 6.78
CA GLY A 52 5.28 28.35 5.48
C GLY A 52 3.78 28.62 5.61
N GLY A 53 3.17 29.18 4.57
CA GLY A 53 1.72 29.40 4.52
C GLY A 53 0.92 28.08 4.49
N MET A 54 -0.40 28.17 4.65
CA MET A 54 -1.29 26.98 4.70
C MET A 54 -1.14 26.05 3.48
N ILE A 55 -0.94 26.63 2.29
CA ILE A 55 -0.75 25.89 1.04
C ILE A 55 0.55 25.08 1.08
N TYR A 56 1.63 25.66 1.60
CA TYR A 56 2.91 24.98 1.76
C TYR A 56 2.78 23.75 2.67
N TRP A 57 2.10 23.89 3.81
CA TRP A 57 1.91 22.77 4.75
C TRP A 57 1.09 21.63 4.14
N LYS A 58 0.01 21.95 3.42
CA LYS A 58 -0.78 20.93 2.71
C LYS A 58 0.03 20.17 1.67
N CYS A 59 0.83 20.87 0.86
CA CYS A 59 1.71 20.22 -0.12
C CYS A 59 2.78 19.35 0.58
N ARG A 60 3.38 19.84 1.65
CA ARG A 60 4.37 19.10 2.45
C ARG A 60 3.78 17.82 3.03
N ASP A 61 2.57 17.89 3.58
CA ASP A 61 1.89 16.73 4.15
C ASP A 61 1.50 15.72 3.08
N MET A 62 1.07 16.17 1.91
CA MET A 62 0.81 15.30 0.77
C MET A 62 2.07 14.53 0.35
N ILE A 63 3.18 15.24 0.14
CA ILE A 63 4.48 14.63 -0.25
C ILE A 63 4.95 13.64 0.81
N ASN A 64 4.86 14.01 2.09
CA ASN A 64 5.24 13.13 3.19
C ASN A 64 4.38 11.87 3.24
N THR A 65 3.08 11.99 2.99
CA THR A 65 2.16 10.86 2.99
C THR A 65 2.45 9.92 1.84
N ILE A 66 2.70 10.45 0.64
CA ILE A 66 3.09 9.66 -0.53
C ILE A 66 4.40 8.92 -0.26
N LYS A 67 5.43 9.62 0.25
CA LYS A 67 6.73 9.03 0.59
C LYS A 67 6.60 7.92 1.64
N LYS A 68 5.73 8.07 2.64
CA LYS A 68 5.47 7.02 3.64
C LYS A 68 4.78 5.81 3.01
N LYS A 69 3.79 6.03 2.15
CA LYS A 69 3.06 4.95 1.45
C LYS A 69 3.98 4.17 0.52
N THR A 70 4.77 4.85 -0.32
CA THR A 70 5.68 4.19 -1.27
C THR A 70 6.74 3.37 -0.54
N LYS A 71 7.35 3.91 0.53
CA LYS A 71 8.29 3.15 1.38
C LYS A 71 7.66 1.90 2.00
N ARG A 72 6.40 1.99 2.44
CA ARG A 72 5.70 0.83 3.01
C ARG A 72 5.45 -0.24 1.95
N CYS A 73 5.01 0.14 0.76
CA CYS A 73 4.81 -0.79 -0.35
C CYS A 73 6.12 -1.45 -0.79
N ALA A 74 7.19 -0.67 -0.94
CA ALA A 74 8.52 -1.20 -1.29
C ALA A 74 9.01 -2.20 -0.23
N ARG A 75 8.89 -1.87 1.06
CA ARG A 75 9.27 -2.77 2.15
C ARG A 75 8.41 -4.03 2.21
N TYR A 76 7.10 -3.92 1.98
CA TYR A 76 6.23 -5.10 1.88
C TYR A 76 6.73 -6.05 0.79
N LEU A 77 7.11 -5.47 -0.34
CA LEU A 77 7.51 -6.22 -1.50
C LEU A 77 8.90 -6.87 -1.29
N GLU A 78 9.86 -6.15 -0.72
CA GLU A 78 11.19 -6.66 -0.33
C GLU A 78 11.11 -7.80 0.72
N LEU A 79 10.18 -7.70 1.68
CA LEU A 79 9.99 -8.75 2.70
C LEU A 79 9.31 -10.01 2.15
N ASN A 80 8.50 -9.88 1.09
CA ASN A 80 7.73 -10.99 0.52
C ASN A 80 8.35 -11.59 -0.75
N HIS A 81 9.25 -10.88 -1.41
CA HIS A 81 9.90 -11.33 -2.63
C HIS A 81 11.40 -11.07 -2.57
N ASP A 82 12.18 -12.13 -2.68
CA ASP A 82 13.60 -12.03 -2.98
C ASP A 82 13.78 -12.06 -4.49
N PHE A 83 13.84 -10.89 -5.12
CA PHE A 83 14.00 -10.80 -6.58
C PHE A 83 15.38 -11.26 -7.06
N GLY A 84 16.40 -11.16 -6.22
CA GLY A 84 17.74 -11.63 -6.57
C GLY A 84 17.72 -13.15 -6.74
N ARG A 85 17.09 -13.85 -5.80
CA ARG A 85 16.86 -15.29 -5.93
C ARG A 85 15.86 -15.64 -7.02
N ALA A 86 14.76 -14.89 -7.16
CA ALA A 86 13.76 -15.14 -8.19
C ALA A 86 14.34 -15.10 -9.61
N ALA A 87 15.31 -14.23 -9.87
CA ALA A 87 16.00 -14.15 -11.16
C ALA A 87 16.94 -15.34 -11.44
N LEU A 88 17.32 -16.09 -10.39
CA LEU A 88 18.23 -17.24 -10.48
C LEU A 88 17.51 -18.59 -10.42
N VAL A 89 16.17 -18.58 -10.35
CA VAL A 89 15.37 -19.80 -10.34
C VAL A 89 15.56 -20.56 -11.65
N GLY A 90 15.88 -21.85 -11.54
CA GLY A 90 16.14 -22.70 -12.71
C GLY A 90 17.49 -22.43 -13.40
N VAL A 91 18.35 -21.59 -12.83
CA VAL A 91 19.73 -21.42 -13.32
C VAL A 91 20.60 -22.55 -12.72
N PRO A 92 21.35 -23.30 -13.55
CA PRO A 92 22.21 -24.36 -13.06
C PRO A 92 23.37 -23.80 -12.23
N LYS A 93 23.50 -24.28 -10.99
CA LYS A 93 24.63 -24.00 -10.10
C LYS A 93 25.58 -25.19 -10.11
N THR A 94 26.84 -24.93 -10.48
CA THR A 94 27.92 -25.90 -10.34
C THR A 94 28.42 -25.88 -8.90
N SER A 95 28.37 -27.04 -8.24
CA SER A 95 28.85 -27.22 -6.88
C SER A 95 29.90 -28.33 -6.86
N TYR A 96 30.93 -28.14 -6.06
CA TYR A 96 32.01 -29.10 -5.88
C TYR A 96 31.92 -29.71 -4.49
N ASP A 97 31.81 -31.04 -4.42
CA ASP A 97 31.93 -31.77 -3.16
C ASP A 97 33.39 -32.22 -2.96
N PRO A 98 34.14 -31.61 -2.02
CA PRO A 98 35.54 -31.94 -1.79
C PRO A 98 35.74 -33.34 -1.19
N LYS A 99 34.70 -33.92 -0.56
CA LYS A 99 34.79 -35.25 0.05
C LYS A 99 34.85 -36.35 -1.00
N ASN A 100 34.08 -36.18 -2.06
CA ASN A 100 33.98 -37.15 -3.15
C ASN A 100 34.76 -36.74 -4.41
N ASN A 101 35.31 -35.50 -4.43
CA ASN A 101 35.98 -34.91 -5.58
C ASN A 101 35.08 -34.90 -6.84
N ILE A 102 33.80 -34.59 -6.67
CA ILE A 102 32.81 -34.59 -7.75
C ILE A 102 32.28 -33.17 -7.94
N ILE A 103 32.17 -32.76 -9.20
CA ILE A 103 31.41 -31.57 -9.61
C ILE A 103 30.01 -32.04 -10.01
N TYR A 104 28.98 -31.47 -9.41
CA TYR A 104 27.61 -31.72 -9.78
C TYR A 104 26.88 -30.42 -10.10
N ILE A 105 25.89 -30.52 -10.96
CA ILE A 105 25.04 -29.41 -11.35
C ILE A 105 23.71 -29.60 -10.66
N GLN A 106 23.34 -28.63 -9.82
CA GLN A 106 22.02 -28.56 -9.22
C GLN A 106 21.26 -27.40 -9.84
N MET A 107 20.01 -27.66 -10.23
CA MET A 107 19.07 -26.58 -10.54
C MET A 107 18.59 -25.99 -9.22
N ASP A 108 18.65 -24.66 -9.11
CA ASP A 108 18.13 -23.98 -7.93
C ASP A 108 16.60 -24.10 -7.89
N ASN A 109 16.12 -24.91 -6.94
CA ASN A 109 14.70 -25.14 -6.64
C ASN A 109 14.29 -24.47 -5.33
N GLU A 110 15.14 -23.62 -4.74
CA GLU A 110 14.77 -22.92 -3.52
C GLU A 110 13.55 -22.02 -3.76
N GLU A 111 12.59 -22.07 -2.83
CA GLU A 111 11.43 -21.19 -2.86
C GLU A 111 11.88 -19.73 -2.73
N TRP A 112 11.86 -19.01 -3.85
CA TRP A 112 12.09 -17.56 -3.95
C TRP A 112 10.93 -16.73 -3.36
N ALA A 113 9.86 -17.41 -2.99
CA ALA A 113 8.64 -16.81 -2.51
C ALA A 113 8.72 -16.64 -0.98
N GLY A 114 8.59 -15.40 -0.52
CA GLY A 114 8.71 -15.04 0.90
C GLY A 114 7.52 -15.51 1.74
N ILE A 115 7.42 -14.96 2.95
CA ILE A 115 6.50 -15.48 3.97
C ILE A 115 5.02 -15.45 3.53
N GLY A 116 4.61 -14.42 2.79
CA GLY A 116 3.25 -14.31 2.27
C GLY A 116 2.90 -15.42 1.28
N SER A 117 3.86 -15.85 0.46
CA SER A 117 3.65 -16.98 -0.44
C SER A 117 3.51 -18.29 0.32
N LYS A 118 4.34 -18.53 1.35
CA LYS A 118 4.22 -19.74 2.20
C LYS A 118 2.87 -19.82 2.90
N VAL A 119 2.36 -18.69 3.39
CA VAL A 119 1.03 -18.62 3.99
C VAL A 119 -0.06 -18.93 2.94
N MET A 120 0.03 -18.33 1.76
CA MET A 120 -0.94 -18.60 0.68
C MET A 120 -0.88 -20.06 0.22
N LEU A 121 0.32 -20.63 0.11
CA LEU A 121 0.53 -22.04 -0.27
C LEU A 121 -0.08 -22.96 0.78
N ASN A 122 0.11 -22.69 2.07
CA ASN A 122 -0.52 -23.45 3.15
C ASN A 122 -2.05 -23.32 3.15
N ILE A 123 -2.60 -22.13 2.90
CA ILE A 123 -4.06 -21.94 2.76
C ILE A 123 -4.57 -22.72 1.53
N SER A 124 -3.82 -22.68 0.43
CA SER A 124 -4.16 -23.39 -0.79
C SER A 124 -4.20 -24.90 -0.57
N MET A 125 -3.12 -25.46 -0.02
CA MET A 125 -3.01 -26.90 0.24
C MET A 125 -4.06 -27.40 1.22
N ASN A 126 -4.29 -26.66 2.33
CA ASN A 126 -5.08 -27.17 3.44
C ASN A 126 -6.56 -26.78 3.39
N ILE A 127 -6.95 -25.79 2.60
CA ILE A 127 -8.34 -25.31 2.56
C ILE A 127 -8.87 -25.35 1.12
N LEU A 128 -8.23 -24.62 0.22
CA LEU A 128 -8.75 -24.46 -1.15
C LEU A 128 -8.74 -25.78 -1.92
N PHE A 129 -7.72 -26.61 -1.73
CA PHE A 129 -7.61 -27.89 -2.43
C PHE A 129 -8.75 -28.85 -2.06
N TYR A 130 -9.09 -28.98 -0.78
CA TYR A 130 -10.21 -29.82 -0.35
C TYR A 130 -11.56 -29.28 -0.82
N LEU A 131 -11.75 -27.97 -0.77
CA LEU A 131 -12.95 -27.34 -1.33
C LEU A 131 -13.07 -27.59 -2.83
N HIS A 132 -11.96 -27.55 -3.56
CA HIS A 132 -11.93 -27.80 -5.00
C HIS A 132 -12.30 -29.26 -5.33
N ILE A 133 -11.73 -30.22 -4.60
CA ILE A 133 -12.07 -31.65 -4.76
C ILE A 133 -13.55 -31.90 -4.44
N SER A 134 -14.05 -31.33 -3.33
CA SER A 134 -15.45 -31.46 -2.93
C SER A 134 -16.38 -30.91 -3.99
N PHE A 135 -16.07 -29.74 -4.56
CA PHE A 135 -16.81 -29.14 -5.66
C PHE A 135 -16.86 -30.05 -6.89
N TRP A 136 -15.72 -30.63 -7.30
CA TRP A 136 -15.67 -31.53 -8.45
C TRP A 136 -16.46 -32.82 -8.24
N MET A 137 -16.37 -33.42 -7.06
CA MET A 137 -17.15 -34.61 -6.71
C MET A 137 -18.65 -34.32 -6.79
N TYR A 138 -19.09 -33.20 -6.22
CA TYR A 138 -20.48 -32.76 -6.32
C TYR A 138 -20.90 -32.51 -7.77
N PHE A 139 -20.06 -31.83 -8.56
CA PHE A 139 -20.36 -31.50 -9.95
C PHE A 139 -20.52 -32.76 -10.82
N ILE A 140 -19.62 -33.74 -10.67
CA ILE A 140 -19.70 -35.03 -11.37
C ILE A 140 -20.99 -35.77 -10.97
N TYR A 141 -21.28 -35.85 -9.67
CA TYR A 141 -22.50 -36.49 -9.17
C TYR A 141 -23.77 -35.84 -9.75
N TYR A 142 -23.85 -34.51 -9.71
CA TYR A 142 -24.96 -33.76 -10.27
C TYR A 142 -25.13 -34.01 -11.78
N ARG A 143 -24.02 -34.04 -12.54
CA ARG A 143 -24.06 -34.38 -13.97
C ARG A 143 -24.51 -35.82 -14.23
N MET A 144 -24.18 -36.78 -13.36
CA MET A 144 -24.68 -38.15 -13.47
C MET A 144 -26.19 -38.24 -13.20
N LEU A 145 -26.70 -37.51 -12.21
CA LEU A 145 -28.13 -37.40 -11.91
C LEU A 145 -28.92 -36.80 -13.08
N VAL A 146 -28.49 -35.63 -13.58
CA VAL A 146 -29.19 -34.93 -14.68
C VAL A 146 -29.23 -35.78 -15.96
N ASN A 147 -28.17 -36.52 -16.25
CA ASN A 147 -28.11 -37.42 -17.40
C ASN A 147 -28.84 -38.76 -17.16
N ASN A 148 -29.52 -38.94 -16.01
CA ASN A 148 -30.18 -40.18 -15.61
C ASN A 148 -29.29 -41.43 -15.69
N LYS A 149 -27.96 -41.27 -15.56
CA LYS A 149 -27.01 -42.39 -15.66
C LYS A 149 -27.17 -43.41 -14.53
N LEU A 150 -27.76 -42.99 -13.41
CA LEU A 150 -28.05 -43.87 -12.27
C LEU A 150 -29.23 -44.83 -12.53
N ASN A 151 -30.10 -44.53 -13.50
CA ASN A 151 -31.28 -45.34 -13.82
C ASN A 151 -31.15 -46.12 -15.14
N VAL A 152 -29.93 -46.27 -15.67
CA VAL A 152 -29.73 -46.95 -16.98
C VAL A 152 -30.21 -48.41 -16.94
N PHE A 153 -30.11 -49.07 -15.79
CA PHE A 153 -30.53 -50.46 -15.61
C PHE A 153 -31.98 -50.62 -15.15
N SER A 154 -32.71 -49.53 -14.85
CA SER A 154 -34.08 -49.63 -14.35
C SER A 154 -35.05 -50.23 -15.38
N LYS A 155 -34.73 -50.13 -16.68
CA LYS A 155 -35.52 -50.73 -17.77
C LYS A 155 -35.45 -52.27 -17.84
N TRP A 156 -34.44 -52.87 -17.22
CA TRP A 156 -34.22 -54.32 -17.26
C TRP A 156 -34.71 -55.03 -15.99
N LYS A 157 -35.30 -54.28 -15.06
CA LYS A 157 -35.73 -54.79 -13.75
C LYS A 157 -37.01 -55.62 -13.80
N ASP A 158 -37.87 -55.40 -14.81
CA ASP A 158 -39.18 -56.04 -14.93
C ASP A 158 -39.18 -57.25 -15.88
N ALA A 159 -38.01 -57.79 -16.22
CA ALA A 159 -37.84 -58.87 -17.20
C ALA A 159 -37.69 -60.29 -16.59
N GLU A 160 -37.92 -60.45 -15.28
CA GLU A 160 -38.07 -61.73 -14.56
C GLU A 160 -39.51 -61.88 -14.05
#